data_AF-A0A8H4PSW3-F1
#
_entry.id   AF-A0A8H4PSW3-F1
#
_cell.length_a   1.000
_cell.length_b   1.000
_cell.length_c   1.000
_cell.angle_alpha   90.00
_cell.angle_beta   90.00
_cell.angle_gamma   90.00
#
_symmetry.space_group_name_H-M   'P 1'
#
loop_
_entity.id
_entity.type
_entity.pdbx_description
1 polymer ?
#
loop_
_entity_poly.entity_id
_entity_poly.type
_entity_poly.pdbx_seq_one_letter_code
_entity_poly.pdbx_strand_id
1 'polypeptide(L)'
;MLQKHLSSKKSQAQPSQSKLSNSNLKPKFRLLVTHSRSSHQTPGSGNASIMAARRAQFHQQVLIDTTPLPDHVPAVKEIGASSAPLLSAAFFIGARCRDYNDDYMQCKTEKPGRGEFECMKEGRRVTRCAQSVIQDINTHCLAEFRKHWECLDDRNHQLWQCRPAEWKLNKCVFDKIKLEKRIPDQPTNVTPVELRPKQIFADVRIGPGDGKPFVAGQQTEAKQ
;
A
#
# COMPACT_ATOMS: atom_id res chain seq x y z
N MET A 1 61.62 8.28 15.46
CA MET A 1 60.23 8.62 15.83
C MET A 1 59.29 7.63 15.17
N LEU A 2 58.64 6.85 16.03
CA LEU A 2 57.46 5.98 15.84
C LEU A 2 57.02 5.54 14.43
N GLN A 3 57.19 4.23 14.21
CA GLN A 3 56.40 3.37 13.32
C GLN A 3 54.90 3.43 13.62
N LYS A 4 54.07 3.30 12.57
CA LYS A 4 52.90 2.40 12.56
C LYS A 4 52.42 2.15 11.13
N HIS A 5 52.82 1.00 10.60
CA HIS A 5 52.10 0.24 9.58
C HIS A 5 50.76 -0.23 10.16
N LEU A 6 49.69 -0.28 9.35
CA LEU A 6 48.73 -1.39 9.44
C LEU A 6 47.93 -1.56 8.13
N SER A 7 48.18 -2.69 7.50
CA SER A 7 47.36 -3.35 6.48
C SER A 7 46.86 -4.66 7.13
N SER A 8 45.58 -4.99 7.05
CA SER A 8 45.04 -6.35 7.34
C SER A 8 43.58 -6.43 6.85
N LYS A 9 43.27 -7.10 5.75
CA LYS A 9 42.91 -8.54 5.60
C LYS A 9 41.67 -9.01 6.40
N LYS A 10 40.60 -9.24 5.62
CA LYS A 10 39.68 -10.41 5.60
C LYS A 10 39.90 -11.49 6.68
N SER A 11 38.83 -11.85 7.40
CA SER A 11 38.57 -13.24 7.81
C SER A 11 37.10 -13.48 8.15
N GLN A 12 36.57 -14.60 7.63
CA GLN A 12 35.31 -15.25 8.01
C GLN A 12 35.42 -15.84 9.44
N ALA A 13 34.28 -16.03 10.10
CA ALA A 13 33.86 -17.27 10.80
C ALA A 13 32.83 -16.99 11.93
N GLN A 14 31.68 -17.67 11.88
CA GLN A 14 30.94 -18.11 13.08
C GLN A 14 31.71 -19.29 13.70
N PRO A 15 31.67 -19.53 15.03
CA PRO A 15 30.61 -20.32 15.69
C PRO A 15 30.34 -19.75 17.11
N SER A 16 29.56 -20.27 18.06
CA SER A 16 29.11 -21.60 18.45
C SER A 16 28.02 -21.44 19.53
N GLN A 17 27.07 -22.37 19.54
CA GLN A 17 26.01 -22.53 20.53
C GLN A 17 26.55 -22.87 21.93
N SER A 18 25.97 -22.30 22.99
CA SER A 18 26.19 -22.71 24.38
C SER A 18 25.02 -23.55 24.91
N LYS A 19 25.31 -24.80 25.32
CA LYS A 19 24.45 -25.73 26.06
C LYS A 19 24.56 -25.50 27.57
N LEU A 20 23.44 -25.51 28.28
CA LEU A 20 23.27 -25.91 29.71
C LEU A 20 21.74 -26.03 29.93
N SER A 21 21.15 -26.96 30.66
CA SER A 21 21.47 -28.25 31.27
C SER A 21 20.12 -28.81 31.75
N ASN A 22 19.96 -30.12 31.73
CA ASN A 22 18.75 -30.88 32.06
C ASN A 22 18.21 -30.66 33.49
N SER A 23 16.89 -30.74 33.64
CA SER A 23 16.26 -31.39 34.79
C SER A 23 15.09 -32.26 34.32
N ASN A 24 15.26 -33.56 34.55
CA ASN A 24 14.33 -34.64 34.24
C ASN A 24 12.92 -34.41 34.80
N LEU A 25 11.89 -34.62 33.98
CA LEU A 25 10.62 -35.21 34.41
C LEU A 25 9.98 -35.92 33.19
N LYS A 26 9.96 -37.25 33.20
CA LYS A 26 9.10 -38.11 32.36
C LYS A 26 8.10 -38.77 33.33
N PRO A 27 6.83 -39.00 32.92
CA PRO A 27 6.57 -40.21 32.15
C PRO A 27 5.51 -40.11 31.04
N LYS A 28 5.76 -40.94 30.01
CA LYS A 28 4.81 -41.75 29.23
C LYS A 28 3.50 -41.09 28.77
N PHE A 29 3.45 -40.72 27.48
CA PHE A 29 2.32 -41.13 26.63
C PHE A 29 2.82 -41.47 25.22
N ARG A 30 2.19 -42.49 24.65
CA ARG A 30 2.64 -43.30 23.53
C ARG A 30 2.33 -42.60 22.20
N LEU A 31 3.26 -42.77 21.27
CA LEU A 31 3.30 -42.37 19.87
C LEU A 31 2.00 -42.67 19.09
N LEU A 32 1.57 -41.74 18.23
CA LEU A 32 1.07 -41.97 16.85
C LEU A 32 0.71 -40.61 16.21
N VAL A 33 1.67 -39.96 15.55
CA VAL A 33 1.39 -38.84 14.64
C VAL A 33 1.08 -39.45 13.28
N THR A 34 -0.21 -39.64 12.99
CA THR A 34 -0.68 -39.93 11.65
C THR A 34 -0.70 -38.63 10.85
N HIS A 35 0.06 -38.59 9.75
CA HIS A 35 -0.08 -37.56 8.73
C HIS A 35 -1.41 -37.79 8.02
N SER A 36 -2.47 -37.08 8.45
CA SER A 36 -3.74 -37.07 7.74
C SER A 36 -3.83 -35.81 6.88
N ARG A 37 -3.53 -36.01 5.59
CA ARG A 37 -3.72 -35.05 4.52
C ARG A 37 -5.21 -35.00 4.21
N SER A 38 -5.95 -34.09 4.84
CA SER A 38 -7.37 -33.87 4.52
C SER A 38 -7.51 -32.85 3.40
N SER A 39 -7.70 -33.36 2.19
CA SER A 39 -8.18 -32.63 1.02
C SER A 39 -9.68 -32.41 1.15
N HIS A 40 -10.10 -31.23 1.59
CA HIS A 40 -11.48 -30.77 1.38
C HIS A 40 -11.56 -30.05 0.03
N GLN A 41 -12.02 -30.79 -0.99
CA GLN A 41 -12.56 -30.23 -2.22
C GLN A 41 -14.04 -29.90 -1.98
N THR A 42 -14.41 -28.63 -2.14
CA THR A 42 -15.79 -28.22 -2.36
C THR A 42 -16.05 -28.17 -3.87
N PRO A 43 -17.14 -28.77 -4.38
CA PRO A 43 -17.50 -28.69 -5.79
C PRO A 43 -18.41 -27.48 -6.01
N GLY A 44 -18.08 -26.63 -6.99
CA GLY A 44 -18.99 -25.56 -7.38
C GLY A 44 -18.37 -24.48 -8.27
N SER A 45 -18.57 -24.65 -9.58
CA SER A 45 -18.83 -23.61 -10.58
C SER A 45 -17.74 -22.58 -10.92
N GLY A 46 -17.29 -22.62 -12.17
CA GLY A 46 -16.65 -21.49 -12.85
C GLY A 46 -15.18 -21.69 -13.18
N ASN A 47 -14.88 -22.31 -14.32
CA ASN A 47 -13.57 -22.23 -14.96
C ASN A 47 -13.30 -20.79 -15.40
N ALA A 48 -12.68 -19.99 -14.54
CA ALA A 48 -12.10 -18.70 -14.91
C ALA A 48 -10.77 -18.49 -14.18
N SER A 49 -9.68 -18.39 -14.95
CA SER A 49 -8.37 -17.85 -14.55
C SER A 49 -7.59 -18.54 -13.42
N ILE A 50 -6.97 -19.69 -13.71
CA ILE A 50 -5.81 -20.23 -12.95
C ILE A 50 -4.53 -20.19 -13.83
N MET A 51 -4.36 -19.15 -14.66
CA MET A 51 -3.17 -19.03 -15.54
C MET A 51 -2.21 -17.90 -15.16
N ALA A 52 -2.56 -17.03 -14.20
CA ALA A 52 -1.78 -15.84 -13.87
C ALA A 52 -0.97 -15.91 -12.56
N ALA A 53 -1.10 -16.97 -11.75
CA ALA A 53 -0.43 -17.06 -10.45
C ALA A 53 0.55 -18.25 -10.38
N ARG A 54 1.62 -18.21 -11.19
CA ARG A 54 2.74 -19.15 -10.99
C ARG A 54 3.58 -18.69 -9.79
N ARG A 55 3.85 -19.59 -8.85
CA ARG A 55 4.74 -19.33 -7.70
C ARG A 55 6.15 -19.06 -8.23
N ALA A 56 6.73 -17.91 -7.90
CA ALA A 56 8.08 -17.56 -8.32
C ALA A 56 9.07 -18.64 -7.83
N GLN A 57 9.78 -19.27 -8.76
CA GLN A 57 10.96 -20.08 -8.44
C GLN A 57 12.19 -19.17 -8.56
N PHE A 58 12.85 -18.90 -7.43
CA PHE A 58 13.97 -17.97 -7.34
C PHE A 58 15.27 -18.59 -7.89
N HIS A 59 15.34 -18.75 -9.21
CA HIS A 59 16.60 -18.74 -9.97
C HIS A 59 16.62 -17.47 -10.85
N GLN A 60 16.39 -16.31 -10.24
CA GLN A 60 16.20 -15.07 -10.97
C GLN A 60 17.52 -14.34 -11.21
N GLN A 61 17.97 -14.36 -12.45
CA GLN A 61 18.90 -13.36 -12.99
C GLN A 61 18.06 -12.15 -13.42
N VAL A 62 18.43 -10.94 -12.99
CA VAL A 62 17.72 -9.71 -13.38
C VAL A 62 18.03 -9.44 -14.85
N LEU A 63 17.05 -9.69 -15.72
CA LEU A 63 17.11 -9.35 -17.14
C LEU A 63 16.41 -8.02 -17.37
N ILE A 64 17.16 -7.01 -17.80
CA ILE A 64 16.64 -5.68 -18.14
C ILE A 64 16.62 -5.57 -19.66
N ASP A 65 15.44 -5.32 -20.22
CA ASP A 65 15.28 -5.00 -21.63
C ASP A 65 15.49 -3.49 -21.83
N THR A 66 16.43 -3.12 -22.70
CA THR A 66 16.77 -1.71 -23.01
C THR A 66 16.08 -1.19 -24.28
N THR A 67 15.16 -1.95 -24.88
CA THR A 67 14.46 -1.54 -26.09
C THR A 67 13.59 -0.30 -25.84
N PRO A 68 13.75 0.76 -26.64
CA PRO A 68 12.92 1.96 -26.51
C PRO A 68 11.49 1.70 -27.02
N LEU A 69 10.55 2.50 -26.53
CA LEU A 69 9.16 2.44 -26.97
C LEU A 69 9.04 2.87 -28.46
N PRO A 70 8.19 2.22 -29.28
CA PRO A 70 8.00 2.60 -30.68
C PRO A 70 7.48 4.04 -30.87
N ASP A 71 7.94 4.72 -31.93
CA ASP A 71 7.66 6.15 -32.21
C ASP A 71 6.17 6.51 -32.35
N HIS A 72 5.33 5.55 -32.73
CA HIS A 72 3.89 5.77 -32.88
C HIS A 72 3.15 5.89 -31.54
N VAL A 73 3.80 5.52 -30.42
CA VAL A 73 3.23 5.65 -29.08
C VAL A 73 3.81 6.90 -28.40
N PRO A 74 2.99 7.93 -28.12
CA PRO A 74 3.47 9.13 -27.45
C PRO A 74 4.00 8.81 -26.05
N ALA A 75 5.19 9.34 -25.74
CA ALA A 75 5.77 9.24 -24.41
C ALA A 75 4.89 9.94 -23.38
N VAL A 76 4.80 9.35 -22.19
CA VAL A 76 4.13 9.93 -21.03
C VAL A 76 5.10 9.93 -19.87
N LYS A 77 5.14 11.04 -19.13
CA LYS A 77 5.86 11.11 -17.87
C LYS A 77 5.26 10.04 -16.96
N GLU A 78 6.07 9.32 -16.18
CA GLU A 78 5.55 8.36 -15.20
C GLU A 78 5.28 9.03 -13.85
N ILE A 79 4.45 8.41 -13.01
CA ILE A 79 4.03 8.98 -11.71
C ILE A 79 5.22 9.21 -10.77
N GLY A 80 6.20 8.29 -10.76
CA GLY A 80 7.44 8.45 -9.97
C GLY A 80 7.26 8.45 -8.44
N ALA A 81 6.14 7.95 -7.92
CA ALA A 81 5.86 7.86 -6.49
C ALA A 81 6.09 6.42 -5.96
N SER A 82 6.59 6.29 -4.73
CA SER A 82 6.69 5.01 -4.03
C SER A 82 5.31 4.54 -3.49
N SER A 83 5.26 3.32 -2.94
CA SER A 83 4.02 2.70 -2.45
C SER A 83 3.30 3.52 -1.38
N ALA A 84 4.04 4.03 -0.37
CA ALA A 84 3.47 4.77 0.75
C ALA A 84 2.77 6.09 0.33
N PRO A 85 3.41 7.01 -0.43
CA PRO A 85 2.75 8.24 -0.90
C PRO A 85 1.61 7.94 -1.87
N LEU A 86 1.74 6.92 -2.74
CA LEU A 86 0.65 6.54 -3.64
C LEU A 86 -0.56 6.00 -2.87
N LEU A 87 -0.35 5.21 -1.81
CA LEU A 87 -1.41 4.74 -0.92
C LEU A 87 -2.07 5.89 -0.16
N SER A 88 -1.26 6.83 0.35
CA SER A 88 -1.76 8.03 1.04
C SER A 88 -2.63 8.91 0.12
N ALA A 89 -2.31 8.98 -1.18
CA ALA A 89 -3.05 9.77 -2.16
C ALA A 89 -4.19 9.01 -2.86
N ALA A 90 -4.31 7.69 -2.64
CA ALA A 90 -5.19 6.81 -3.41
C ALA A 90 -6.66 7.26 -3.43
N PHE A 91 -7.19 7.72 -2.29
CA PHE A 91 -8.57 8.20 -2.20
C PHE A 91 -8.79 9.50 -2.96
N PHE A 92 -7.81 10.41 -2.98
CA PHE A 92 -7.91 11.67 -3.71
C PHE A 92 -7.76 11.47 -5.22
N ILE A 93 -6.88 10.54 -5.62
CA ILE A 93 -6.77 10.09 -7.01
C ILE A 93 -8.09 9.45 -7.44
N GLY A 94 -8.68 8.59 -6.61
CA GLY A 94 -9.99 7.98 -6.88
C GLY A 94 -11.11 9.02 -7.02
N ALA A 95 -11.14 10.05 -6.17
CA ALA A 95 -12.16 11.09 -6.22
C ALA A 95 -12.10 11.95 -7.50
N ARG A 96 -10.89 12.34 -7.94
CA ARG A 96 -10.73 13.17 -9.14
C ARG A 96 -10.71 12.35 -10.43
N CYS A 97 -10.08 11.19 -10.42
CA CYS A 97 -9.77 10.40 -11.61
C CYS A 97 -10.74 9.23 -11.83
N ARG A 98 -11.89 9.22 -11.13
CA ARG A 98 -12.88 8.14 -11.21
C ARG A 98 -13.26 7.81 -12.65
N ASP A 99 -13.73 8.80 -13.40
CA ASP A 99 -14.24 8.60 -14.76
C ASP A 99 -13.16 8.03 -15.70
N TYR A 100 -11.91 8.50 -15.56
CA TYR A 100 -10.79 7.99 -16.37
C TYR A 100 -10.39 6.56 -16.01
N ASN A 101 -10.46 6.21 -14.72
CA ASN A 101 -10.15 4.87 -14.25
C ASN A 101 -11.23 3.88 -14.70
N ASP A 102 -12.50 4.30 -14.61
CA ASP A 102 -13.66 3.50 -15.01
C ASP A 102 -13.63 3.27 -16.55
N ASP A 103 -13.34 4.30 -17.34
CA ASP A 103 -13.14 4.18 -18.81
C ASP A 103 -12.02 3.19 -19.16
N TYR A 104 -10.89 3.22 -18.44
CA TYR A 104 -9.78 2.31 -18.67
C TYR A 104 -10.14 0.85 -18.38
N MET A 105 -10.85 0.61 -17.28
CA MET A 105 -11.31 -0.73 -16.91
C MET A 105 -12.42 -1.24 -17.84
N GLN A 106 -13.30 -0.35 -18.29
CA GLN A 106 -14.33 -0.66 -19.29
C GLN A 106 -13.69 -1.06 -20.63
N CYS A 107 -12.72 -0.28 -21.13
CA CYS A 107 -11.98 -0.60 -22.36
C CYS A 107 -11.31 -1.98 -22.30
N LYS A 108 -10.69 -2.32 -21.16
CA LYS A 108 -10.09 -3.64 -20.95
C LYS A 108 -11.11 -4.77 -20.95
N THR A 109 -12.30 -4.51 -20.41
CA THR A 109 -13.39 -5.50 -20.32
C THR A 109 -14.01 -5.76 -21.70
N GLU A 110 -14.18 -4.72 -22.51
CA GLU A 110 -14.73 -4.82 -23.88
C GLU A 110 -13.78 -5.52 -24.86
N LYS A 111 -12.47 -5.49 -24.59
CA LYS A 111 -11.41 -5.99 -25.50
C LYS A 111 -10.55 -7.07 -24.85
N PRO A 112 -11.11 -8.26 -24.59
CA PRO A 112 -10.40 -9.34 -23.91
C PRO A 112 -9.15 -9.76 -24.72
N GLY A 113 -7.99 -9.78 -24.07
CA GLY A 113 -6.71 -10.21 -24.66
C GLY A 113 -6.00 -9.17 -25.55
N ARG A 114 -6.63 -8.02 -25.85
CA ARG A 114 -5.98 -6.89 -26.57
C ARG A 114 -6.01 -5.57 -25.79
N GLY A 115 -6.58 -5.58 -24.58
CA GLY A 115 -6.73 -4.39 -23.74
C GLY A 115 -5.40 -3.69 -23.42
N GLU A 116 -4.27 -4.41 -23.38
CA GLU A 116 -2.96 -3.82 -23.12
C GLU A 116 -2.51 -2.87 -24.22
N PHE A 117 -2.76 -3.19 -25.49
CA PHE A 117 -2.33 -2.36 -26.63
C PHE A 117 -3.40 -1.35 -27.04
N GLU A 118 -4.66 -1.77 -27.05
CA GLU A 118 -5.74 -0.94 -27.57
C GLU A 118 -6.20 0.14 -26.57
N CYS A 119 -5.99 -0.06 -25.27
CA CYS A 119 -6.37 0.91 -24.22
C CYS A 119 -5.21 1.80 -23.74
N MET A 120 -4.12 1.90 -24.52
CA MET A 120 -2.98 2.75 -24.17
C MET A 120 -3.34 4.23 -24.09
N LYS A 121 -4.35 4.69 -24.85
CA LYS A 121 -4.80 6.09 -24.82
C LYS A 121 -5.47 6.43 -23.48
N GLU A 122 -6.31 5.54 -22.98
CA GLU A 122 -7.03 5.59 -21.71
C GLU A 122 -6.02 5.50 -20.56
N GLY A 123 -5.07 4.57 -20.63
CA GLY A 123 -3.99 4.45 -19.64
C GLY A 123 -3.19 5.75 -19.49
N ARG A 124 -2.84 6.42 -20.60
CA ARG A 124 -2.17 7.73 -20.55
C ARG A 124 -3.02 8.82 -19.87
N ARG A 125 -4.35 8.79 -20.04
CA ARG A 125 -5.27 9.73 -19.38
C ARG A 125 -5.27 9.52 -17.87
N VAL A 126 -5.33 8.26 -17.43
CA VAL A 126 -5.23 7.87 -16.01
C VAL A 126 -3.92 8.37 -15.39
N THR A 127 -2.77 8.07 -16.02
CA THR A 127 -1.46 8.44 -15.49
C THR A 127 -1.30 9.96 -15.37
N ARG A 128 -1.79 10.73 -16.34
CA ARG A 128 -1.77 12.21 -16.30
C ARG A 128 -2.67 12.76 -15.20
N CYS A 129 -3.85 12.18 -14.99
CA CYS A 129 -4.75 12.60 -13.91
C CYS A 129 -4.14 12.32 -12.53
N ALA A 130 -3.57 11.13 -12.32
CA ALA A 130 -2.89 10.81 -11.07
C ALA A 130 -1.71 11.74 -10.78
N GLN A 131 -0.95 12.11 -11.82
CA GLN A 131 0.13 13.10 -11.69
C GLN A 131 -0.35 14.48 -11.28
N SER A 132 -1.45 14.97 -11.84
CA SER A 132 -1.96 16.30 -11.47
C SER A 132 -2.37 16.34 -10.00
N VAL A 133 -2.99 15.26 -9.49
CA VAL A 133 -3.34 15.15 -8.06
C VAL A 133 -2.10 15.18 -7.18
N ILE A 134 -1.08 14.39 -7.50
CA ILE A 134 0.16 14.35 -6.70
C ILE A 134 0.90 15.68 -6.77
N GLN A 135 0.91 16.35 -7.93
CA GLN A 135 1.50 17.69 -8.08
C GLN A 135 0.77 18.70 -7.20
N ASP A 136 -0.56 18.73 -7.21
CA ASP A 136 -1.36 19.63 -6.37
C ASP A 136 -1.12 19.37 -4.87
N ILE A 137 -1.01 18.10 -4.46
CA ILE A 137 -0.71 17.75 -3.06
C ILE A 137 0.69 18.24 -2.68
N ASN A 138 1.68 18.10 -3.57
CA ASN A 138 3.05 18.55 -3.33
C ASN A 138 3.17 20.07 -3.27
N THR A 139 2.34 20.82 -4.00
CA THR A 139 2.38 22.30 -3.95
C THR A 139 1.64 22.87 -2.75
N HIS A 140 0.55 22.21 -2.30
CA HIS A 140 -0.35 22.79 -1.29
C HIS A 140 -0.25 22.15 0.10
N CYS A 141 0.03 20.85 0.20
CA CYS A 141 -0.12 20.06 1.43
C CYS A 141 1.07 19.14 1.73
N LEU A 142 2.27 19.49 1.27
CA LEU A 142 3.46 18.63 1.33
C LEU A 142 3.82 18.18 2.76
N ALA A 143 3.68 19.08 3.74
CA ALA A 143 4.11 18.80 5.11
C ALA A 143 3.22 17.75 5.79
N GLU A 144 1.90 17.87 5.65
CA GLU A 144 0.91 16.93 6.15
C GLU A 144 0.96 15.62 5.38
N PHE A 145 1.13 15.70 4.06
CA PHE A 145 1.26 14.53 3.20
C PHE A 145 2.47 13.69 3.58
N ARG A 146 3.62 14.33 3.81
CA ARG A 146 4.86 13.68 4.23
C ARG A 146 4.72 12.96 5.56
N LYS A 147 4.16 13.64 6.57
CA LYS A 147 3.90 13.03 7.87
C LYS A 147 2.96 11.81 7.78
N HIS A 148 2.00 11.85 6.86
CA HIS A 148 1.07 10.73 6.71
C HIS A 148 1.75 9.51 6.07
N TRP A 149 2.44 9.68 4.93
CA TRP A 149 3.04 8.54 4.26
C TRP A 149 4.27 8.01 4.98
N GLU A 150 5.06 8.84 5.69
CA GLU A 150 6.17 8.35 6.54
C GLU A 150 5.65 7.42 7.63
N CYS A 151 4.52 7.77 8.28
CA CYS A 151 3.87 6.88 9.23
C CYS A 151 3.41 5.56 8.59
N LEU A 152 2.90 5.60 7.35
CA LEU A 152 2.45 4.39 6.65
C LEU A 152 3.63 3.46 6.31
N ASP A 153 4.76 4.03 5.91
CA ASP A 153 5.98 3.28 5.55
C ASP A 153 6.52 2.52 6.77
N ASP A 154 6.51 3.16 7.95
CA ASP A 154 6.96 2.56 9.22
C ASP A 154 6.00 1.49 9.78
N ARG A 155 4.73 1.47 9.33
CA ARG A 155 3.64 0.68 9.92
C ARG A 155 3.04 -0.34 8.95
N ASN A 156 3.87 -0.90 8.08
CA ASN A 156 3.45 -1.94 7.12
C ASN A 156 2.25 -1.51 6.27
N HIS A 157 2.17 -0.22 5.92
CA HIS A 157 1.08 0.38 5.15
C HIS A 157 -0.33 0.21 5.76
N GLN A 158 -0.43 0.03 7.08
CA GLN A 158 -1.72 -0.10 7.76
C GLN A 158 -2.36 1.26 8.04
N LEU A 159 -3.41 1.60 7.29
CA LEU A 159 -4.09 2.91 7.38
C LEU A 159 -4.60 3.26 8.79
N TRP A 160 -5.05 2.27 9.57
CA TRP A 160 -5.60 2.51 10.92
C TRP A 160 -4.55 2.93 11.95
N GLN A 161 -3.25 2.73 11.66
CA GLN A 161 -2.15 3.16 12.53
C GLN A 161 -1.89 4.67 12.45
N CYS A 162 -2.27 5.30 11.33
CA CYS A 162 -1.86 6.67 10.99
C CYS A 162 -3.03 7.68 10.91
N ARG A 163 -4.18 7.38 11.54
CA ARG A 163 -5.38 8.23 11.49
C ARG A 163 -5.15 9.69 11.91
N PRO A 164 -4.36 10.00 12.96
CA PRO A 164 -4.08 11.40 13.31
C PRO A 164 -3.41 12.22 12.20
N ALA A 165 -2.48 11.61 11.48
CA ALA A 165 -1.81 12.25 10.35
C ALA A 165 -2.76 12.36 9.15
N GLU A 166 -3.58 11.33 8.92
CA GLU A 166 -4.60 11.31 7.88
C GLU A 166 -5.63 12.45 8.04
N TRP A 167 -6.12 12.71 9.26
CA TRP A 167 -7.09 13.79 9.50
C TRP A 167 -6.55 15.18 9.16
N LYS A 168 -5.27 15.42 9.44
CA LYS A 168 -4.58 16.67 9.10
C LYS A 168 -4.43 16.82 7.59
N LEU A 169 -4.07 15.74 6.90
CA LEU A 169 -3.99 15.71 5.44
C LEU A 169 -5.37 15.95 4.81
N ASN A 170 -6.41 15.22 5.24
CA ASN A 170 -7.77 15.36 4.71
C ASN A 170 -8.28 16.79 4.85
N LYS A 171 -7.99 17.45 5.97
CA LYS A 171 -8.31 18.86 6.17
C LYS A 171 -7.60 19.76 5.15
N CYS A 172 -6.29 19.63 5.01
CA CYS A 172 -5.53 20.45 4.06
C CYS A 172 -6.01 20.27 2.61
N VAL A 173 -6.23 19.02 2.19
CA VAL A 173 -6.68 18.70 0.84
C VAL A 173 -8.07 19.22 0.57
N PHE A 174 -8.99 19.13 1.53
CA PHE A 174 -10.33 19.70 1.40
C PHE A 174 -10.28 21.25 1.31
N ASP A 175 -9.49 21.89 2.16
CA ASP A 175 -9.41 23.36 2.22
C ASP A 175 -8.77 23.96 0.95
N LYS A 176 -7.77 23.29 0.36
CA LYS A 176 -6.99 23.81 -0.78
C LYS A 176 -7.41 23.26 -2.14
N ILE A 177 -7.61 21.94 -2.21
CA ILE A 177 -7.83 21.19 -3.45
C ILE A 177 -9.31 20.82 -3.62
N LYS A 178 -10.13 20.97 -2.56
CA LYS A 178 -11.57 20.67 -2.53
C LYS A 178 -11.90 19.22 -2.89
N LEU A 179 -10.98 18.31 -2.58
CA LEU A 179 -11.21 16.88 -2.70
C LEU A 179 -11.49 16.30 -1.32
N GLU A 180 -12.49 15.42 -1.26
CA GLU A 180 -12.86 14.69 -0.06
C GLU A 180 -12.53 13.21 -0.20
N LYS A 181 -12.18 12.58 0.93
CA LYS A 181 -12.08 11.14 1.01
C LYS A 181 -13.47 10.59 1.34
N ARG A 182 -14.11 9.98 0.36
CA ARG A 182 -15.40 9.29 0.51
C ARG A 182 -15.25 7.80 0.23
N ILE A 183 -15.69 6.96 1.15
CA ILE A 183 -15.80 5.52 0.92
C ILE A 183 -17.15 5.26 0.21
N PRO A 184 -17.16 4.62 -0.98
CA PRO A 184 -18.40 4.24 -1.65
C PRO A 184 -19.17 3.17 -0.86
N ASP A 185 -20.48 3.10 -1.08
CA ASP A 185 -21.37 2.03 -0.58
C ASP A 185 -21.44 1.85 0.94
N GLN A 186 -21.13 2.90 1.69
CA GLN A 186 -21.23 2.87 3.14
C GLN A 186 -22.68 3.03 3.64
N PRO A 187 -23.17 2.16 4.55
CA PRO A 187 -24.49 2.33 5.16
C PRO A 187 -24.54 3.58 6.05
N THR A 188 -25.60 4.37 5.92
CA THR A 188 -25.79 5.65 6.63
C THR A 188 -25.92 5.49 8.15
N ASN A 189 -26.29 4.30 8.63
CA ASN A 189 -26.45 4.00 10.05
C ASN A 189 -25.11 3.77 10.78
N VAL A 190 -23.98 3.68 10.07
CA VAL A 190 -22.68 3.33 10.67
C VAL A 190 -21.66 4.43 10.43
N THR A 191 -20.93 4.80 11.48
CA THR A 191 -19.80 5.74 11.37
C THR A 191 -18.65 5.13 10.55
N PRO A 192 -18.13 5.86 9.55
CA PRO A 192 -17.01 5.41 8.73
C PRO A 192 -15.79 5.08 9.57
N VAL A 193 -15.05 4.04 9.19
CA VAL A 193 -13.91 3.53 9.97
C VAL A 193 -12.82 4.58 10.14
N GLU A 194 -12.64 5.45 9.15
CA GLU A 194 -11.74 6.60 9.14
C GLU A 194 -12.15 7.73 10.08
N LEU A 195 -13.45 7.81 10.41
CA LEU A 195 -14.01 8.80 11.32
C LEU A 195 -14.15 8.29 12.77
N ARG A 196 -13.86 7.00 13.03
CA ARG A 196 -13.97 6.44 14.38
C ARG A 196 -12.88 7.01 15.29
N PRO A 197 -13.23 7.53 16.49
CA PRO A 197 -12.26 8.11 17.42
C PRO A 197 -11.36 7.06 18.09
N LYS A 198 -11.76 5.77 18.08
CA LYS A 198 -10.99 4.67 18.64
C LYS A 198 -10.82 3.58 17.56
N GLN A 199 -9.60 3.12 17.38
CA GLN A 199 -9.24 2.03 16.46
C GLN A 199 -8.80 0.82 17.29
N ILE A 200 -9.50 -0.31 17.16
CA ILE A 200 -9.21 -1.53 17.94
C ILE A 200 -7.93 -2.25 17.52
N PHE A 201 -7.49 -2.04 16.27
CA PHE A 201 -6.30 -2.68 15.68
C PHE A 201 -5.07 -1.78 15.66
N ALA A 202 -5.16 -0.56 16.21
CA ALA A 202 -4.02 0.34 16.26
C ALA A 202 -3.07 -0.03 17.41
N ASP A 203 -1.77 -0.07 17.11
CA ASP A 203 -0.69 -0.34 18.06
C ASP A 203 -0.63 0.77 19.13
N VAL A 204 -0.91 2.00 18.69
CA VAL A 204 -0.91 3.20 19.53
C VAL A 204 -2.34 3.72 19.68
N ARG A 205 -2.74 4.01 20.91
CA ARG A 205 -4.03 4.65 21.19
C ARG A 205 -3.96 6.12 20.81
N ILE A 206 -4.99 6.59 20.10
CA ILE A 206 -5.15 8.01 19.75
C ILE A 206 -5.36 8.80 21.05
N GLY A 207 -4.45 9.72 21.32
CA GLY A 207 -4.48 10.58 22.50
C GLY A 207 -5.24 11.90 22.25
N PRO A 208 -5.54 12.68 23.30
CA PRO A 208 -6.19 13.98 23.17
C PRO A 208 -5.40 15.01 22.33
N GLY A 209 -4.08 14.85 22.20
CA GLY A 209 -3.20 15.75 21.42
C GLY A 209 -3.13 15.43 19.92
N ASP A 210 -3.69 14.31 19.48
CA ASP A 210 -3.57 13.82 18.10
C ASP A 210 -4.57 14.47 17.14
N GLY A 211 -5.59 15.15 17.68
CA GLY A 211 -6.65 15.83 16.94
C GLY A 211 -7.95 15.04 16.90
N LYS A 212 -8.95 15.60 16.21
CA LYS A 212 -10.26 14.96 16.00
C LYS A 212 -10.38 14.51 14.54
N PRO A 213 -11.22 13.49 14.25
CA PRO A 213 -11.56 13.13 12.88
C PRO A 213 -12.09 14.31 12.08
N PHE A 214 -11.62 14.45 10.84
CA PHE A 214 -12.09 15.50 9.93
C PHE A 214 -13.32 15.01 9.17
N VAL A 215 -14.43 15.76 9.28
CA VAL A 215 -15.66 15.54 8.50
C VAL A 215 -15.92 16.79 7.67
N ALA A 216 -15.97 16.64 6.34
CA ALA A 216 -16.36 17.72 5.43
C ALA A 216 -17.81 18.14 5.76
N GLY A 217 -18.02 19.44 6.04
CA GLY A 217 -19.34 20.01 6.36
C GLY A 217 -19.61 20.32 7.84
N GLN A 218 -18.95 19.66 8.80
CA GLN A 218 -19.16 19.96 10.23
C GLN A 218 -18.39 21.20 10.74
N GLN A 219 -17.46 21.75 9.94
CA GLN A 219 -16.63 22.89 10.38
C GLN A 219 -17.36 24.25 10.36
N THR A 220 -18.53 24.33 9.74
CA THR A 220 -19.36 25.55 9.71
C THR A 220 -20.09 25.80 11.04
N GLU A 221 -20.30 24.78 11.87
CA GLU A 221 -21.06 24.89 13.12
C GLU A 221 -20.22 25.31 14.32
N ALA A 222 -18.89 25.18 14.27
CA ALA A 222 -17.99 25.52 15.38
C ALA A 222 -17.51 26.98 15.36
N LYS A 223 -18.05 27.83 14.48
CA LYS A 223 -17.62 29.21 14.25
C LYS A 223 -18.76 30.24 14.33
N GLN A 224 -19.88 29.88 14.96
CA GLN A 224 -20.95 30.81 15.36
C GLN A 224 -20.93 31.01 16.87
#